data_AF-A0A1F2S0M4-F1
#
_entry.id   AF-A0A1F2S0M4-F1
#
_cell.length_a   1.000
_cell.length_b   1.000
_cell.length_c   1.000
_cell.angle_alpha   90.00
_cell.angle_beta   90.00
_cell.angle_gamma   90.00
#
_symmetry.space_group_name_H-M   'P 1'
#
loop_
_entity.id
_entity.type
_entity.pdbx_description
1 polymer ?
#
loop_
_entity_poly.entity_id
_entity_poly.type
_entity_poly.pdbx_seq_one_letter_code
_entity_poly.pdbx_strand_id
1 'polypeptide(L)'
;MVQTLCTSGNHEELKCGVHAAAVALAGLMAAYNIAACCFRSDRHLRVNALVYALAAGWEIKQTVHHFNHISAAPAPGPATLRPAA
;
A
#
# COMPACT_ATOMS: atom_id res chain seq x y z
N MET A 1 7.20 -13.84 -15.43
CA MET A 1 7.61 -13.06 -14.24
C MET A 1 6.54 -12.08 -13.79
N VAL A 2 6.15 -11.08 -14.61
CA VAL A 2 5.15 -10.06 -14.20
C VAL A 2 3.80 -10.66 -13.80
N GLN A 3 3.32 -11.66 -14.55
CA GLN A 3 2.04 -12.33 -14.25
C GLN A 3 2.03 -12.99 -12.86
N THR A 4 3.15 -13.59 -12.44
CA THR A 4 3.31 -14.21 -11.12
C THR A 4 3.24 -13.17 -10.00
N LEU A 5 3.82 -11.98 -10.23
CA LEU A 5 3.73 -10.84 -9.32
C LEU A 5 2.28 -10.33 -9.24
N CYS A 6 1.56 -10.23 -10.37
CA CYS A 6 0.18 -9.74 -10.40
C CYS A 6 -0.86 -10.74 -9.87
N THR A 7 -0.48 -12.01 -9.70
CA THR A 7 -1.39 -13.05 -9.18
C THR A 7 -1.65 -12.81 -7.69
N SER A 8 -2.93 -12.73 -7.28
CA SER A 8 -3.32 -12.60 -5.88
C SER A 8 -2.79 -13.75 -5.03
N GLY A 9 -2.31 -13.44 -3.83
CA GLY A 9 -1.68 -14.41 -2.92
C GLY A 9 -0.18 -14.59 -3.13
N ASN A 10 0.37 -14.16 -4.27
CA ASN A 10 1.82 -14.20 -4.53
C ASN A 10 2.47 -12.85 -4.22
N HIS A 11 3.65 -12.87 -3.57
CA HIS A 11 4.45 -11.67 -3.28
C HIS A 11 3.66 -10.57 -2.54
N GLU A 12 2.75 -10.98 -1.65
CA GLU A 12 1.85 -10.06 -0.94
C GLU A 12 2.62 -9.06 -0.06
N GLU A 13 3.77 -9.45 0.51
CA GLU A 13 4.68 -8.55 1.23
C GLU A 13 5.19 -7.40 0.36
N LEU A 14 5.63 -7.71 -0.86
CA LEU A 14 6.11 -6.69 -1.80
C LEU A 14 4.98 -5.76 -2.22
N LYS A 15 3.80 -6.29 -2.55
CA LYS A 15 2.62 -5.48 -2.89
C LYS A 15 2.22 -4.58 -1.72
N CYS A 16 2.14 -5.15 -0.51
CA CYS A 16 1.84 -4.42 0.71
C CYS A 16 2.84 -3.28 0.93
N GLY A 17 4.14 -3.54 0.78
CA GLY A 17 5.19 -2.52 0.93
C GLY A 17 5.08 -1.40 -0.11
N VAL A 18 4.82 -1.74 -1.37
CA VAL A 18 4.63 -0.74 -2.44
C VAL A 18 3.41 0.13 -2.17
N HIS A 19 2.27 -0.47 -1.81
CA HIS A 19 1.05 0.28 -1.47
C HIS A 19 1.26 1.15 -0.21
N ALA A 20 1.95 0.65 0.81
CA ALA A 20 2.28 1.43 2.00
C ALA A 20 3.17 2.64 1.69
N ALA A 21 4.18 2.48 0.82
CA ALA A 21 5.00 3.59 0.35
C ALA A 21 4.16 4.61 -0.44
N ALA A 22 3.22 4.14 -1.27
CA ALA A 22 2.29 5.00 -1.99
C ALA A 22 1.36 5.79 -1.04
N VAL A 23 0.88 5.18 0.06
CA VAL A 23 0.13 5.88 1.11
C VAL A 23 0.97 7.03 1.70
N ALA A 24 2.22 6.76 2.06
CA ALA A 24 3.09 7.77 2.67
C ALA A 24 3.31 8.96 1.73
N LEU A 25 3.61 8.68 0.46
CA LEU A 25 3.84 9.72 -0.55
C LEU A 25 2.56 10.52 -0.84
N ALA A 26 1.45 9.84 -1.15
CA ALA A 26 0.18 10.50 -1.45
C ALA A 26 -0.34 11.28 -0.23
N GLY A 27 -0.18 10.75 0.98
CA GLY A 27 -0.53 11.43 2.24
C GLY A 27 0.26 12.71 2.44
N LEU A 28 1.58 12.69 2.19
CA LEU A 28 2.41 13.89 2.25
C LEU A 28 1.99 14.93 1.20
N MET A 29 1.70 14.50 -0.02
CA MET A 29 1.22 15.37 -1.09
C MET A 29 -0.14 15.99 -0.74
N ALA A 30 -1.07 15.21 -0.19
CA ALA A 30 -2.36 15.71 0.27
C ALA A 30 -2.18 16.75 1.38
N ALA A 31 -1.39 16.42 2.41
CA ALA A 31 -1.12 17.33 3.54
C ALA A 31 -0.50 18.65 3.09
N TYR A 32 0.50 18.60 2.19
CA TYR A 32 1.10 19.78 1.60
C TYR A 32 0.09 20.64 0.84
N ASN A 33 -0.72 20.04 -0.04
CA ASN A 33 -1.68 20.79 -0.84
C ASN A 33 -2.81 21.39 0.03
N ILE A 34 -3.25 20.69 1.07
CA ILE A 34 -4.21 21.21 2.06
C ILE A 34 -3.61 22.41 2.79
N ALA A 35 -2.38 22.29 3.31
CA ALA A 35 -1.70 23.38 3.98
C ALA A 35 -1.53 24.59 3.03
N ALA A 36 -1.13 24.36 1.78
CA ALA A 36 -1.00 25.41 0.79
C ALA A 36 -2.34 26.10 0.49
N CYS A 37 -3.46 25.37 0.48
CA CYS A 37 -4.80 25.95 0.30
C CYS A 37 -5.17 26.96 1.40
N CYS A 38 -4.68 26.76 2.63
CA CYS A 38 -4.93 27.67 3.75
C CYS A 38 -4.29 29.06 3.54
N PHE A 39 -3.22 29.15 2.75
CA PHE A 39 -2.50 30.40 2.49
C PHE A 39 -2.71 30.92 1.07
N ARG A 40 -3.15 30.06 0.14
CA ARG A 40 -3.26 30.33 -1.29
C ARG A 40 -4.53 29.67 -1.81
N SER A 41 -5.53 30.47 -2.20
CA SER A 41 -6.82 29.94 -2.70
C SER A 41 -6.78 29.48 -4.16
N ASP A 42 -5.66 28.94 -4.62
CA ASP A 42 -5.51 28.48 -5.99
C ASP A 42 -6.32 27.19 -6.23
N ARG A 43 -7.18 27.17 -7.26
CA ARG A 43 -8.08 26.04 -7.55
C ARG A 43 -7.34 24.72 -7.72
N HIS A 44 -6.15 24.74 -8.32
CA HIS A 44 -5.37 23.53 -8.56
C HIS A 44 -4.90 22.87 -7.26
N LEU A 45 -4.60 23.64 -6.21
CA LEU A 45 -4.21 23.09 -4.90
C LEU A 45 -5.36 22.31 -4.26
N ARG A 46 -6.59 22.83 -4.37
CA ARG A 46 -7.80 22.16 -3.85
C ARG A 46 -8.06 20.85 -4.59
N VAL A 47 -7.91 20.85 -5.92
CA VAL A 47 -8.06 19.64 -6.74
C VAL A 47 -6.98 18.62 -6.37
N ASN A 48 -5.72 19.04 -6.27
CA ASN A 48 -4.62 18.17 -5.87
C ASN A 48 -4.85 17.57 -4.48
N ALA A 49 -5.26 18.37 -3.51
CA ALA A 49 -5.59 17.90 -2.15
C ALA A 49 -6.64 16.77 -2.19
N LEU A 50 -7.71 16.94 -2.95
CA LEU A 50 -8.75 15.92 -3.11
C LEU A 50 -8.22 14.66 -3.82
N VAL A 51 -7.50 14.81 -4.92
CA VAL A 51 -6.94 13.69 -5.69
C VAL A 51 -5.98 12.87 -4.84
N TYR A 52 -5.02 13.52 -4.17
CA TYR A 52 -4.05 12.83 -3.33
C TYR A 52 -4.68 12.22 -2.07
N ALA A 53 -5.70 12.85 -1.48
CA ALA A 53 -6.43 12.27 -0.35
C ALA A 53 -7.20 11.00 -0.77
N LEU A 54 -7.87 11.02 -1.92
CA LEU A 54 -8.56 9.84 -2.47
C LEU A 54 -7.57 8.73 -2.83
N ALA A 55 -6.42 9.09 -3.43
CA ALA A 55 -5.35 8.15 -3.72
C ALA A 55 -4.83 7.50 -2.43
N ALA A 56 -4.49 8.30 -1.41
CA ALA A 56 -4.06 7.76 -0.11
C ALA A 56 -5.11 6.81 0.50
N GLY A 57 -6.40 7.18 0.46
CA GLY A 57 -7.48 6.31 0.93
C GLY A 57 -7.57 4.98 0.18
N TRP A 58 -7.39 5.00 -1.14
CA TRP A 58 -7.37 3.78 -1.95
C TRP A 58 -6.15 2.90 -1.64
N GLU A 59 -4.98 3.50 -1.51
CA GLU A 59 -3.74 2.81 -1.19
C GLU A 59 -3.76 2.21 0.23
N ILE A 60 -4.43 2.87 1.20
CA ILE A 60 -4.67 2.30 2.54
C ILE A 60 -5.51 1.02 2.41
N LYS A 61 -6.60 1.05 1.63
CA LYS A 61 -7.43 -0.13 1.39
C LYS A 61 -6.62 -1.29 0.79
N GLN A 62 -5.77 -0.99 -0.21
CA GLN A 62 -4.90 -2.01 -0.83
C GLN A 62 -3.86 -2.55 0.16
N THR A 63 -3.23 -1.69 0.95
CA THR A 63 -2.27 -2.07 1.98
C THR A 63 -2.91 -3.03 2.99
N VAL A 64 -4.10 -2.70 3.50
CA VAL A 64 -4.85 -3.57 4.43
C VAL A 64 -5.23 -4.90 3.78
N HIS A 65 -5.64 -4.88 2.51
CA HIS A 65 -5.98 -6.10 1.78
C HIS A 65 -4.80 -7.08 1.69
N HIS A 66 -3.61 -6.58 1.35
CA HIS A 66 -2.40 -7.41 1.28
C HIS A 66 -1.89 -7.80 2.66
N PHE A 67 -1.95 -6.91 3.65
CA PHE A 67 -1.59 -7.22 5.04
C PHE A 67 -2.44 -8.36 5.62
N ASN A 68 -3.74 -8.38 5.31
CA ASN A 68 -4.63 -9.46 5.74
C ASN A 68 -4.29 -10.78 5.06
N HIS A 69 -3.88 -10.78 3.78
CA HIS A 69 -3.41 -11.99 3.11
C HIS A 69 -2.13 -12.55 3.75
N ILE A 70 -1.18 -11.68 4.08
CA ILE A 70 0.06 -12.07 4.78
C ILE A 70 -0.28 -12.67 6.15
N SER A 71 -1.17 -12.02 6.89
CA SER A 71 -1.57 -12.43 8.24
C SER A 71 -2.38 -13.73 8.26
N ALA A 72 -3.08 -14.05 7.17
CA ALA A 72 -3.85 -15.29 7.02
C ALA A 72 -3.01 -16.46 6.47
N ALA A 73 -1.78 -16.22 6.02
CA ALA A 73 -0.91 -17.28 5.52
C ALA A 73 -0.54 -18.22 6.69
N PRO A 74 -0.70 -19.55 6.52
CA PRO A 74 -0.31 -20.49 7.56
C PRO A 74 1.19 -20.35 7.84
N ALA A 75 1.55 -20.32 9.12
CA ALA A 75 2.96 -20.39 9.52
C ALA A 75 3.61 -21.61 8.86
N PRO A 76 4.87 -21.52 8.40
CA PRO A 76 5.56 -22.69 7.89
C PRO A 76 5.50 -23.77 8.96
N GLY A 77 4.83 -24.88 8.64
CA GLY A 77 4.76 -26.05 9.52
C GLY A 77 6.19 -26.47 9.89
N PRO A 78 6.40 -27.08 11.07
CA PRO A 78 7.73 -27.47 11.51
C PRO A 78 8.42 -28.23 10.39
N ALA A 79 9.54 -27.68 9.91
CA ALA A 79 10.35 -28.27 8.87
C ALA A 79 10.55 -29.73 9.25
N THR A 80 9.95 -30.64 8.49
CA THR A 80 10.08 -32.06 8.72
C THR A 80 11.53 -32.38 8.38
N LEU A 81 12.41 -32.32 9.39
CA LEU A 81 13.77 -32.84 9.33
C LEU A 81 13.64 -34.31 8.96
N ARG A 82 13.70 -34.61 7.66
CA ARG A 82 13.86 -35.97 7.17
C ARG A 82 15.20 -36.45 7.71
N PRO A 83 15.26 -37.51 8.53
CA PRO A 83 16.53 -38.11 8.88
C PRO A 83 17.19 -38.60 7.59
N ALA A 84 18.46 -38.23 7.41
CA ALA A 84 19.30 -38.83 6.38
C ALA A 84 19.42 -40.33 6.69
N ALA A 85 19.06 -41.15 5.71
CA ALA A 85 19.27 -42.59 5.73
C ALA A 85 20.69 -42.93 5.32
#